data_AF-A0A1V5W3K1-F1
#
_entry.id   AF-A0A1V5W3K1-F1
#
_cell.length_a   1.000
_cell.length_b   1.000
_cell.length_c   1.000
_cell.angle_alpha   90.00
_cell.angle_beta   90.00
_cell.angle_gamma   90.00
#
_symmetry.space_group_name_H-M   'P 1'
#
loop_
_entity.id
_entity.type
_entity.pdbx_description
1 polymer ?
#
loop_
_entity_poly.entity_id
_entity_poly.type
_entity_poly.pdbx_seq_one_letter_code
_entity_poly.pdbx_strand_id
1 'polypeptide(L)'
;MSEGLRGFLLVVKAIIIYIGLGALVAFIFYNLKRRDLFGGYIGGLVIGVIGALIGGLILDRLFYDIFVVILDFLSRGAGVNIIAGFIGAYFAVYIMNKLNHDRERKKF
;
A
#
# COMPACT_ATOMS: atom_id res chain seq x y z
N MET A 1 -16.20 -24.28 9.96
CA MET A 1 -15.69 -23.86 8.63
C MET A 1 -14.52 -24.74 8.29
N SER A 2 -14.50 -25.34 7.09
CA SER A 2 -13.33 -26.07 6.58
C SER A 2 -12.08 -25.20 6.69
N GLU A 3 -10.94 -25.78 7.09
CA GLU A 3 -9.67 -25.07 7.20
C GLU A 3 -9.28 -24.38 5.88
N GLY A 4 -9.64 -24.98 4.74
CA GLY A 4 -9.47 -24.38 3.41
C GLY A 4 -10.28 -23.10 3.21
N LEU A 5 -11.51 -23.03 3.75
CA LEU A 5 -12.35 -21.83 3.65
C LEU A 5 -11.80 -20.67 4.50
N ARG A 6 -11.23 -20.97 5.68
CA ARG A 6 -10.56 -19.96 6.51
C ARG A 6 -9.31 -19.40 5.82
N GLY A 7 -8.47 -20.28 5.26
CA GLY A 7 -7.29 -19.86 4.49
C GLY A 7 -7.64 -18.98 3.30
N PHE A 8 -8.66 -19.39 2.52
CA PHE A 8 -9.15 -18.59 1.39
C PHE A 8 -9.63 -17.20 1.81
N LEU A 9 -10.42 -17.09 2.88
CA LEU A 9 -10.91 -15.80 3.38
C LEU A 9 -9.79 -14.89 3.88
N LEU A 10 -8.74 -15.45 4.50
CA LEU A 10 -7.57 -14.68 4.93
C LEU A 10 -6.82 -14.10 3.73
N VAL A 11 -6.64 -14.88 2.66
CA VAL A 11 -5.99 -14.40 1.43
C VAL A 11 -6.82 -13.32 0.74
N VAL A 12 -8.14 -13.51 0.62
CA VAL A 12 -9.04 -12.50 0.05
C VAL A 12 -9.00 -11.21 0.86
N LYS A 13 -9.01 -11.31 2.20
CA LYS A 13 -8.88 -10.16 3.09
C LYS A 13 -7.56 -9.42 2.87
N ALA A 14 -6.45 -10.15 2.76
CA ALA A 14 -5.13 -9.56 2.49
C ALA A 14 -5.11 -8.80 1.17
N ILE A 15 -5.67 -9.37 0.11
CA ILE A 15 -5.76 -8.73 -1.22
C ILE A 15 -6.55 -7.41 -1.13
N ILE A 16 -7.71 -7.43 -0.48
CA ILE A 16 -8.55 -6.23 -0.30
C ILE A 16 -7.78 -5.13 0.46
N ILE A 17 -7.02 -5.50 1.50
CA ILE A 17 -6.23 -4.56 2.29
C ILE A 17 -5.13 -3.91 1.44
N TYR A 18 -4.37 -4.68 0.67
CA TYR A 18 -3.30 -4.12 -0.17
C TYR A 18 -3.83 -3.24 -1.30
N ILE A 19 -4.95 -3.65 -1.93
CA ILE A 19 -5.64 -2.83 -2.93
C ILE A 19 -6.15 -1.53 -2.30
N GLY A 20 -6.78 -1.61 -1.13
CA GLY A 20 -7.26 -0.45 -0.38
C GLY A 20 -6.14 0.52 0.00
N LEU A 21 -4.99 0.01 0.44
CA LEU A 21 -3.80 0.81 0.74
C LEU A 21 -3.24 1.51 -0.50
N GLY A 22 -3.11 0.79 -1.62
CA GLY A 22 -2.66 1.38 -2.87
C GLY A 22 -3.61 2.46 -3.39
N ALA A 23 -4.93 2.21 -3.31
CA ALA A 23 -5.96 3.18 -3.66
C ALA A 23 -5.96 4.41 -2.75
N LEU A 24 -5.79 4.24 -1.44
CA LEU A 24 -5.71 5.33 -0.46
C LEU A 24 -4.50 6.23 -0.73
N VAL A 25 -3.33 5.64 -0.97
CA VAL A 25 -2.11 6.42 -1.27
C VAL A 25 -2.24 7.12 -2.63
N ALA A 26 -2.77 6.44 -3.64
CA ALA A 26 -3.07 7.06 -4.93
C ALA A 26 -4.04 8.23 -4.78
N PHE A 27 -5.08 8.09 -3.96
CA PHE A 27 -6.04 9.14 -3.66
C PHE A 27 -5.37 10.35 -2.99
N ILE A 28 -4.48 10.13 -2.01
CA ILE A 28 -3.73 11.19 -1.34
C ILE A 28 -2.87 11.96 -2.35
N PHE A 29 -2.13 11.26 -3.21
CA PHE A 29 -1.25 11.93 -4.17
C PHE A 29 -2.02 12.61 -5.31
N TYR A 30 -3.11 12.00 -5.77
CA TYR A 30 -3.92 12.51 -6.86
C TYR A 30 -4.82 13.68 -6.43
N ASN A 31 -5.58 13.54 -5.34
CA ASN A 31 -6.56 14.54 -4.91
C ASN A 31 -5.99 15.57 -3.93
N LEU A 32 -5.21 15.16 -2.92
CA LEU A 32 -4.68 16.10 -1.92
C LEU A 32 -3.42 16.81 -2.42
N LYS A 33 -2.45 16.07 -2.98
CA LYS A 33 -1.19 16.65 -3.45
C LYS A 33 -1.21 17.14 -4.90
N ARG A 34 -2.31 16.95 -5.64
CA ARG A 34 -2.49 17.38 -7.05
C ARG A 34 -1.31 17.03 -7.97
N ARG A 35 -0.68 15.87 -7.73
CA ARG A 35 0.49 15.45 -8.50
C ARG A 35 0.06 14.72 -9.75
N ASP A 36 0.72 15.02 -10.87
CA ASP A 36 0.47 14.30 -12.13
C ASP A 36 1.15 12.94 -12.08
N LEU A 37 0.34 11.94 -11.74
CA LEU A 37 0.72 10.53 -11.77
C LEU A 37 0.61 10.05 -13.22
N PHE A 38 1.60 9.29 -13.70
CA PHE A 38 1.53 8.59 -14.99
C PHE A 38 0.27 7.75 -15.04
N GLY A 39 -0.63 7.99 -16.01
CA GLY A 39 -1.92 7.31 -16.11
C GLY A 39 -3.00 7.81 -15.12
N GLY A 40 -2.80 8.98 -14.51
CA GLY A 40 -3.75 9.60 -13.58
C GLY A 40 -3.96 8.76 -12.32
N TYR A 41 -5.18 8.76 -11.80
CA TYR A 41 -5.54 8.01 -10.59
C TYR A 41 -5.30 6.50 -10.75
N ILE A 42 -5.60 5.95 -11.93
CA ILE A 42 -5.46 4.50 -12.19
C ILE A 42 -4.00 4.08 -12.18
N GLY A 43 -3.11 4.84 -12.83
CA GLY A 43 -1.68 4.51 -12.78
C GLY A 43 -1.08 4.69 -11.38
N GLY A 44 -1.50 5.74 -10.66
CA GLY A 44 -1.19 5.91 -9.24
C GLY A 44 -1.62 4.73 -8.37
N LEU A 45 -2.81 4.17 -8.64
CA LEU A 45 -3.34 3.01 -7.94
C LEU A 45 -2.52 1.75 -8.22
N VAL A 46 -2.16 1.47 -9.48
CA VAL A 46 -1.32 0.31 -9.83
C VAL A 46 0.04 0.39 -9.13
N ILE A 47 0.68 1.55 -9.18
CA ILE A 47 1.99 1.78 -8.53
C ILE A 47 1.86 1.71 -7.00
N GLY A 48 0.80 2.28 -6.45
CA GLY A 48 0.50 2.23 -5.02
C GLY A 48 0.31 0.81 -4.53
N VAL A 49 -0.39 -0.04 -5.28
CA VAL A 49 -0.57 -1.46 -4.96
C VAL A 49 0.75 -2.22 -5.05
N ILE A 50 1.56 -2.00 -6.10
CA ILE A 50 2.90 -2.61 -6.22
C ILE A 50 3.78 -2.20 -5.03
N GLY A 51 3.78 -0.91 -4.68
CA GLY A 51 4.49 -0.38 -3.52
C GLY A 51 4.01 -0.97 -2.20
N ALA A 52 2.70 -1.18 -2.04
CA ALA A 52 2.13 -1.79 -0.84
C ALA A 52 2.58 -3.25 -0.69
N LEU A 53 2.59 -4.02 -1.79
CA LEU A 53 3.04 -5.40 -1.81
C LEU A 53 4.54 -5.52 -1.48
N ILE A 54 5.37 -4.70 -2.12
CA ILE A 54 6.82 -4.68 -1.88
C ILE A 54 7.11 -4.20 -0.46
N GLY A 55 6.43 -3.15 0.00
CA GLY A 55 6.54 -2.62 1.36
C GLY A 55 6.20 -3.64 2.42
N GLY A 56 5.04 -4.29 2.28
CA GLY A 56 4.62 -5.36 3.17
C GLY A 56 5.67 -6.47 3.24
N LEU A 57 6.20 -6.91 2.10
CA LEU A 57 7.15 -8.03 2.04
C LEU A 57 8.55 -7.68 2.55
N ILE A 58 9.07 -6.48 2.23
CA ILE A 58 10.40 -6.04 2.65
C ILE A 58 10.40 -5.66 4.14
N LEU A 59 9.44 -4.87 4.60
CA LEU A 59 9.41 -4.45 6.01
C LEU A 59 9.06 -5.61 6.94
N ASP A 60 8.25 -6.60 6.50
CA ASP A 60 8.05 -7.83 7.29
C ASP A 60 9.37 -8.58 7.47
N ARG A 61 10.21 -8.69 6.44
CA ARG A 61 11.51 -9.38 6.56
C ARG A 61 12.54 -8.61 7.37
N LEU A 62 12.54 -7.27 7.29
CA LEU A 62 13.58 -6.44 7.91
C LEU A 62 13.31 -6.15 9.39
N PHE A 63 12.05 -6.15 9.80
CA PHE A 63 11.62 -5.71 11.13
C PHE A 63 10.73 -6.73 11.84
N TYR A 64 10.84 -8.01 11.48
CA TYR A 64 10.01 -9.10 12.02
C TYR A 64 9.89 -9.06 13.55
N ASP A 65 10.99 -8.84 14.28
CA ASP A 65 11.00 -8.83 15.76
C ASP A 65 10.31 -7.59 16.38
N ILE A 66 10.46 -6.40 15.78
CA ILE A 66 9.85 -5.16 16.27
C ILE A 66 8.36 -5.12 15.89
N PHE A 67 8.02 -5.64 14.71
CA PHE A 67 6.64 -5.72 14.27
C PHE A 67 5.85 -6.79 14.98
N VAL A 68 6.42 -7.88 15.49
CA VAL A 68 5.65 -8.87 16.28
C VAL A 68 4.98 -8.20 17.49
N VAL A 69 5.63 -7.25 18.17
CA VAL A 69 5.04 -6.53 19.32
C VAL A 69 3.93 -5.55 18.91
N ILE A 70 4.07 -4.89 17.75
CA ILE A 70 3.06 -3.94 17.23
C ILE A 70 1.92 -4.68 16.49
N LEU A 71 2.22 -5.80 15.82
CA LEU A 71 1.28 -6.72 15.19
C LEU A 71 0.48 -7.47 16.24
N ASP A 72 1.02 -7.84 17.40
CA ASP A 72 0.20 -8.46 18.44
C ASP A 72 -0.89 -7.48 18.95
N PHE A 73 -0.64 -6.17 18.82
CA PHE A 73 -1.59 -5.10 19.14
C PHE A 73 -2.54 -4.71 17.97
N LEU A 74 -2.10 -4.82 16.71
CA LEU A 74 -2.84 -4.33 15.52
C LEU A 74 -3.32 -5.44 14.55
N SER A 75 -2.70 -6.63 14.59
CA SER A 75 -2.83 -7.73 13.61
C SER A 75 -3.81 -8.83 14.02
N ARG A 76 -4.33 -8.83 15.26
CA ARG A 76 -5.16 -9.93 15.80
C ARG A 76 -6.40 -10.31 14.97
N GLY A 77 -6.75 -9.56 13.92
CA GLY A 77 -7.76 -9.97 12.95
C GLY A 77 -7.34 -10.06 11.48
N ALA A 78 -6.21 -9.48 11.03
CA ALA A 78 -5.99 -9.17 9.61
C ALA A 78 -4.93 -10.01 8.89
N GLY A 79 -3.92 -10.56 9.58
CA GLY A 79 -2.90 -11.40 8.97
C GLY A 79 -1.95 -10.68 7.99
N VAL A 80 -1.93 -9.34 7.98
CA VAL A 80 -1.09 -8.51 7.11
C VAL A 80 -0.61 -7.28 7.87
N ASN A 81 0.65 -6.90 7.69
CA ASN A 81 1.25 -5.70 8.28
C ASN A 81 0.84 -4.42 7.54
N ILE A 82 -0.27 -3.84 7.97
CA ILE A 82 -0.90 -2.65 7.34
C ILE A 82 0.04 -1.44 7.33
N ILE A 83 0.81 -1.24 8.39
CA ILE A 83 1.75 -0.11 8.51
C ILE A 83 2.87 -0.25 7.48
N ALA A 84 3.43 -1.46 7.35
CA ALA A 84 4.45 -1.74 6.34
C ALA A 84 3.93 -1.51 4.91
N GLY A 85 2.72 -2.02 4.62
CA GLY A 85 2.07 -1.80 3.33
C GLY A 85 1.83 -0.32 3.03
N PHE A 86 1.40 0.46 4.02
CA PHE A 86 1.21 1.90 3.86
C PHE A 86 2.52 2.65 3.57
N ILE A 87 3.58 2.37 4.33
CA ILE A 87 4.89 3.01 4.16
C ILE A 87 5.48 2.69 2.78
N GLY A 88 5.45 1.43 2.36
CA GLY A 88 5.95 1.05 1.04
C GLY A 88 5.16 1.66 -0.10
N ALA A 89 3.83 1.68 0.00
CA ALA A 89 2.98 2.36 -0.98
C ALA A 89 3.31 3.86 -1.07
N TYR A 90 3.48 4.54 0.07
CA TYR A 90 3.84 5.94 0.12
C TYR A 90 5.20 6.21 -0.56
N PHE A 91 6.23 5.43 -0.24
CA PHE A 91 7.56 5.59 -0.82
C PHE A 91 7.57 5.30 -2.32
N ALA A 92 6.86 4.27 -2.77
CA ALA A 92 6.76 3.95 -4.20
C ALA A 92 6.14 5.12 -4.97
N VAL A 93 5.02 5.66 -4.51
CA VAL A 93 4.36 6.81 -5.16
C VAL A 93 5.23 8.07 -5.07
N TYR A 94 5.92 8.28 -3.95
CA TYR A 94 6.85 9.41 -3.78
C TYR A 94 8.02 9.35 -4.77
N ILE A 95 8.69 8.21 -4.90
CA ILE A 95 9.81 8.00 -5.83
C ILE A 95 9.33 8.18 -7.27
N MET A 96 8.20 7.56 -7.62
CA MET A 96 7.66 7.64 -8.98
C MET A 96 7.32 9.08 -9.35
N ASN A 97 6.69 9.82 -8.44
CA ASN A 97 6.42 11.21 -8.66
C ASN A 97 7.71 12.07 -8.76
N LYS A 98 8.74 11.78 -7.96
CA LYS A 98 10.03 12.47 -8.04
C LYS A 98 10.75 12.21 -9.37
N LEU A 99 10.63 10.99 -9.91
CA LEU A 99 11.11 10.63 -11.25
C LEU A 99 10.34 11.36 -12.35
N ASN A 100 9.06 11.69 -12.13
CA ASN A 100 8.24 12.46 -13.07
C ASN A 100 8.53 13.98 -13.06
N HIS A 101 9.73 14.40 -12.62
CA HIS A 101 10.18 15.79 -12.55
C HIS A 101 9.27 16.75 -11.76
N ASP A 102 8.49 16.24 -10.81
CA ASP A 102 7.61 17.06 -9.94
C ASP A 102 6.75 18.07 -10.76
N ARG A 103 6.32 17.68 -11.97
CA ARG A 103 5.46 18.54 -12.79
C ARG A 103 4.13 18.74 -12.07
N GLU A 104 3.97 19.91 -11.46
CA GLU A 104 2.68 20.39 -10.95
C GLU A 104 1.71 20.53 -12.13
N ARG A 105 0.47 20.04 -11.95
CA ARG A 105 -0.59 20.33 -12.92
C ARG A 105 -0.75 21.84 -13.04
N LYS A 106 -0.52 22.37 -14.24
CA LYS A 106 -1.06 23.69 -14.60
C LYS A 106 -2.58 23.58 -14.53
N LYS A 107 -3.20 24.35 -13.63
CA LYS A 107 -4.64 24.60 -13.62
C LYS A 107 -5.03 25.08 -15.02
N PHE A 108 -5.85 24.30 -15.71
CA PHE A 108 -6.76 24.82 -16.72
C PHE A 108 -8.10 25.06 -16.02
#